data_AF-A0A428TVZ7-F1
#
_entry.id   AF-A0A428TVZ7-F1
#
_cell.length_a   1.000
_cell.length_b   1.000
_cell.length_c   1.000
_cell.angle_alpha   90.00
_cell.angle_beta   90.00
_cell.angle_gamma   90.00
#
_symmetry.space_group_name_H-M   'P 1'
#
loop_
_entity.id
_entity.type
_entity.pdbx_description
1 polymer ?
#
loop_
_entity_poly.entity_id
_entity_poly.type
_entity_poly.pdbx_seq_one_letter_code
_entity_poly.pdbx_strand_id
1 'polypeptide(L)'
;MCDTVSSSTNKRPRAIKEEYCDGMASRPREHLDTAQDPSFDTIQSEAFGEMDFFGADKPLQLDWPSSHDFVFEGITRSVPVKVLLFRKVSSLQNALRQGNHEQVDDIIQGSIATYRRWNVTYGAFFRELAQMYSSLPARIKGWFICIVIPWHLAVMLMADLIDFADSNEVGKADTRAVRIESRITSRMRRSTAVDIAELAKLTCPTGEDWGGNTPTEQLPGYHFAVKSSAILTEPWTVLLIGAFRNAAVYHLGIVEDLRQNDWQALGHAPDEMREAEVQVKHCIDALWLLGRRSDMSYVLAKLLSQRLLGR
;
A
#
# COMPACT_ATOMS: atom_id res chain seq x y z
N MET A 1 2.34 -15.14 11.94
CA MET A 1 2.01 -14.40 10.70
C MET A 1 1.87 -12.88 10.89
N CYS A 2 1.74 -12.38 12.13
CA CYS A 2 1.52 -10.95 12.44
C CYS A 2 2.80 -10.09 12.49
N ASP A 3 3.99 -10.67 12.70
CA ASP A 3 5.20 -9.87 12.96
C ASP A 3 5.85 -9.26 11.72
N THR A 4 5.63 -9.84 10.54
CA THR A 4 6.30 -9.42 9.29
C THR A 4 5.78 -8.08 8.77
N VAL A 5 4.49 -7.78 8.96
CA VAL A 5 3.85 -6.54 8.46
C VAL A 5 4.07 -5.37 9.42
N SER A 6 4.12 -5.64 10.73
CA SER A 6 4.40 -4.61 11.75
C SER A 6 5.89 -4.21 11.76
N SER A 7 6.80 -5.18 11.56
CA SER A 7 8.25 -4.91 11.54
C SER A 7 8.69 -4.03 10.36
N SER A 8 8.11 -4.23 9.17
CA SER A 8 8.40 -3.42 7.97
C SER A 8 8.02 -1.95 8.14
N THR A 9 6.98 -1.68 8.94
CA THR A 9 6.46 -0.33 9.18
C THR A 9 7.22 0.40 10.29
N ASN A 10 7.70 -0.32 11.31
CA ASN A 10 8.28 0.27 12.53
C ASN A 10 9.82 0.20 12.63
N LYS A 11 10.52 -0.16 11.54
CA LYS A 11 12.00 -0.31 11.51
C LYS A 11 12.56 -1.27 12.60
N ARG A 12 11.74 -2.16 13.19
CA ARG A 12 12.16 -3.10 14.24
C ARG A 12 12.78 -4.37 13.63
N PRO A 13 13.80 -4.99 14.26
CA PRO A 13 14.31 -6.30 13.84
C PRO A 13 13.19 -7.35 13.86
N ARG A 14 13.18 -8.27 12.88
CA ARG A 14 12.23 -9.38 12.87
C ARG A 14 12.49 -10.32 14.05
N ALA A 15 11.43 -10.70 14.76
CA ALA A 15 11.52 -11.56 15.95
C ALA A 15 11.66 -13.06 15.65
N ILE A 16 11.47 -13.48 14.40
CA ILE A 16 11.52 -14.89 13.98
C ILE A 16 12.67 -15.08 13.00
N LYS A 17 13.64 -15.91 13.38
CA LYS A 17 14.70 -16.41 12.49
C LYS A 17 14.09 -17.42 11.50
N GLU A 18 14.52 -17.35 10.24
CA GLU A 18 13.98 -18.16 9.12
C GLU A 18 14.02 -19.67 9.38
N GLU A 19 14.99 -20.14 10.19
CA GLU A 19 15.19 -21.54 10.57
C GLU A 19 13.98 -22.21 11.26
N TYR A 20 13.00 -21.46 11.77
CA TYR A 20 11.82 -22.02 12.43
C TYR A 20 10.60 -22.23 11.49
N CYS A 21 10.65 -21.76 10.24
CA CYS A 21 9.56 -21.96 9.28
C CYS A 21 9.67 -23.28 8.50
N ASP A 22 10.83 -23.93 8.47
CA ASP A 22 11.08 -25.16 7.71
C ASP A 22 10.50 -26.44 8.34
N GLY A 23 9.98 -26.37 9.58
CA GLY A 23 9.53 -27.55 10.33
C GLY A 23 8.26 -28.27 9.83
N MET A 24 7.61 -27.81 8.76
CA MET A 24 6.33 -28.38 8.28
C MET A 24 6.39 -29.04 6.90
N ALA A 25 7.55 -29.06 6.22
CA ALA A 25 7.63 -29.52 4.83
C ALA A 25 8.68 -30.62 4.55
N SER A 26 9.06 -31.44 5.54
CA SER A 26 10.07 -32.48 5.28
C SER A 26 9.74 -33.81 5.94
N ARG A 27 9.26 -34.76 5.12
CA ARG A 27 9.52 -36.20 5.30
C ARG A 27 10.45 -36.68 4.18
N PRO A 28 11.31 -37.67 4.45
CA PRO A 28 12.67 -37.69 3.92
C PRO A 28 12.82 -38.57 2.69
N ARG A 29 13.75 -38.19 1.80
CA ARG A 29 14.44 -39.13 0.91
C ARG A 29 15.93 -39.13 1.28
N GLU A 30 16.43 -40.33 1.48
CA GLU A 30 17.74 -40.69 2.01
C GLU A 30 18.88 -40.42 1.01
N HIS A 31 20.01 -39.95 1.54
CA HIS A 31 21.43 -40.10 1.13
C HIS A 31 21.82 -39.91 -0.37
N LEU A 32 22.86 -39.14 -0.73
CA LEU A 32 24.25 -39.21 -0.24
C LEU A 32 25.01 -37.88 -0.45
N ASP A 33 26.06 -37.72 0.36
CA ASP A 33 26.91 -36.56 0.54
C ASP A 33 27.59 -36.00 -0.72
N THR A 34 27.60 -34.68 -0.85
CA THR A 34 28.78 -33.93 -1.33
C THR A 34 28.76 -32.53 -0.72
N ALA A 35 29.83 -32.17 -0.02
CA ALA A 35 29.98 -30.89 0.65
C ALA A 35 30.00 -29.74 -0.39
N GLN A 36 28.95 -28.92 -0.38
CA GLN A 36 28.91 -27.59 -0.99
C GLN A 36 28.23 -26.63 -0.01
N ASP A 37 28.86 -25.47 0.20
CA ASP A 37 28.35 -24.35 0.99
C ASP A 37 26.88 -24.03 0.63
N PRO A 38 25.96 -23.86 1.58
CA PRO A 38 24.59 -23.46 1.30
C PRO A 38 24.56 -21.93 1.17
N SER A 39 25.02 -21.43 0.02
CA SER A 39 24.94 -20.02 -0.33
C SER A 39 24.38 -19.91 -1.74
N PHE A 40 23.39 -19.04 -1.90
CA PHE A 40 22.90 -18.45 -3.15
C PHE A 40 21.71 -19.12 -3.85
N ASP A 41 21.53 -20.44 -3.78
CA ASP A 41 20.48 -21.11 -4.58
C ASP A 41 19.04 -20.93 -4.04
N THR A 42 18.86 -20.71 -2.74
CA THR A 42 17.52 -20.59 -2.13
C THR A 42 16.80 -19.30 -2.53
N ILE A 43 17.52 -18.18 -2.71
CA ILE A 43 16.89 -16.88 -3.04
C ILE A 43 16.47 -16.81 -4.51
N GLN A 44 17.24 -17.43 -5.42
CA GLN A 44 16.89 -17.49 -6.84
C GLN A 44 15.73 -18.46 -7.12
N SER A 45 15.70 -19.59 -6.41
CA SER A 45 14.59 -20.55 -6.48
C SER A 45 13.28 -19.96 -5.93
N GLU A 46 13.34 -19.12 -4.89
CA GLU A 46 12.16 -18.43 -4.35
C GLU A 46 11.60 -17.35 -5.28
N ALA A 47 12.44 -16.59 -5.99
CA ALA A 47 11.97 -15.52 -6.88
C ALA A 47 11.23 -16.05 -8.13
N PHE A 48 11.65 -17.20 -8.68
CA PHE A 48 10.97 -17.88 -9.79
C PHE A 48 9.83 -18.79 -9.29
N GLY A 49 9.99 -19.46 -8.14
CA GLY A 49 8.97 -20.33 -7.55
C GLY A 49 7.79 -19.59 -6.90
N GLU A 50 8.00 -18.39 -6.30
CA GLU A 50 6.90 -17.55 -5.79
C GLU A 50 5.97 -17.12 -6.93
N MET A 51 6.50 -16.95 -8.14
CA MET A 51 5.73 -16.46 -9.28
C MET A 51 4.81 -17.55 -9.86
N ASP A 52 5.21 -18.82 -9.78
CA ASP A 52 4.40 -19.98 -10.14
C ASP A 52 3.35 -20.35 -9.08
N PHE A 53 3.55 -19.98 -7.80
CA PHE A 53 2.59 -20.24 -6.72
C PHE A 53 1.22 -19.56 -6.94
N PHE A 54 1.22 -18.44 -7.68
CA PHE A 54 0.01 -17.67 -7.97
C PHE A 54 -0.69 -18.11 -9.28
N GLY A 55 -0.16 -19.11 -10.00
CA GLY A 55 -0.76 -19.62 -11.24
C GLY A 55 -0.71 -18.63 -12.41
N ALA A 56 -1.05 -19.10 -13.61
CA ALA A 56 -1.21 -18.24 -14.79
C ALA A 56 -2.49 -17.39 -14.64
N ASP A 57 -2.36 -16.25 -13.96
CA ASP A 57 -3.49 -15.38 -13.62
C ASP A 57 -4.03 -14.66 -14.86
N LYS A 58 -5.21 -15.09 -15.32
CA LYS A 58 -6.07 -14.22 -16.14
C LYS A 58 -6.50 -13.01 -15.31
N PRO A 59 -6.71 -11.83 -15.92
CA PRO A 59 -7.29 -10.69 -15.22
C PRO A 59 -8.58 -11.10 -14.50
N LEU A 60 -8.69 -10.78 -13.21
CA LEU A 60 -9.92 -11.01 -12.48
C LEU A 60 -10.95 -9.99 -12.95
N GLN A 61 -11.86 -10.42 -13.81
CA GLN A 61 -12.98 -9.62 -14.30
C GLN A 61 -14.19 -9.87 -13.42
N LEU A 62 -14.84 -8.79 -12.98
CA LEU A 62 -16.07 -8.87 -12.22
C LEU A 62 -17.27 -8.78 -13.19
N ASP A 63 -17.94 -9.90 -13.43
CA ASP A 63 -19.24 -9.89 -14.12
C ASP A 63 -20.33 -9.58 -13.10
N TRP A 64 -20.75 -8.31 -13.02
CA TRP A 64 -21.79 -7.88 -12.09
C TRP A 64 -23.21 -8.16 -12.64
N PRO A 65 -24.16 -8.66 -11.83
CA PRO A 65 -24.07 -9.03 -10.42
C PRO A 65 -23.35 -10.35 -10.18
N SER A 66 -22.23 -10.29 -9.44
CA SER A 66 -21.44 -11.45 -9.05
C SER A 66 -21.87 -11.99 -7.69
N SER A 67 -21.74 -13.30 -7.46
CA SER A 67 -21.92 -13.88 -6.12
C SER A 67 -21.01 -13.20 -5.10
N HIS A 68 -21.51 -12.94 -3.89
CA HIS A 68 -20.70 -12.44 -2.79
C HIS A 68 -19.48 -13.35 -2.49
N ASP A 69 -19.61 -14.65 -2.73
CA ASP A 69 -18.52 -15.61 -2.55
C ASP A 69 -17.40 -15.38 -3.57
N PHE A 70 -17.74 -15.04 -4.81
CA PHE A 70 -16.76 -14.70 -5.85
C PHE A 70 -15.96 -13.45 -5.50
N VAL A 71 -16.65 -12.40 -5.03
CA VAL A 71 -16.00 -11.16 -4.55
C VAL A 71 -15.06 -11.46 -3.39
N PHE A 72 -15.53 -12.26 -2.42
CA PHE A 72 -14.73 -12.62 -1.26
C PHE A 72 -13.51 -13.47 -1.64
N GLU A 73 -13.67 -14.40 -2.57
CA GLU A 73 -12.57 -15.20 -3.12
C GLU A 73 -11.54 -14.30 -3.83
N GLY A 74 -11.98 -13.36 -4.66
CA GLY A 74 -11.10 -12.39 -5.31
C GLY A 74 -10.26 -11.58 -4.32
N ILE A 75 -10.90 -11.04 -3.27
CA ILE A 75 -10.21 -10.34 -2.20
C ILE A 75 -9.22 -11.28 -1.49
N THR A 76 -9.63 -12.51 -1.17
CA THR A 76 -8.79 -13.49 -0.44
C THR A 76 -7.58 -13.90 -1.26
N ARG A 77 -7.72 -14.11 -2.57
CA ARG A 77 -6.62 -14.45 -3.49
C ARG A 77 -5.58 -13.33 -3.60
N SER A 78 -5.98 -12.08 -3.41
CA SER A 78 -5.05 -10.94 -3.45
C SER A 78 -4.24 -10.75 -2.16
N VAL A 79 -4.65 -11.37 -1.04
CA VAL A 79 -3.98 -11.24 0.27
C VAL A 79 -2.49 -11.57 0.22
N PRO A 80 -2.05 -12.70 -0.35
CA PRO A 80 -0.63 -13.07 -0.29
C PRO A 80 0.22 -12.15 -1.17
N VAL A 81 -0.33 -11.57 -2.25
CA VAL A 81 0.39 -10.59 -3.09
C VAL A 81 0.67 -9.30 -2.30
N LYS A 82 -0.30 -8.84 -1.50
CA LYS A 82 -0.07 -7.74 -0.55
C LYS A 82 1.03 -8.05 0.46
N VAL A 83 0.98 -9.24 1.05
CA VAL A 83 1.99 -9.67 2.03
C VAL A 83 3.38 -9.77 1.37
N LEU A 84 3.45 -10.30 0.16
CA LEU A 84 4.67 -10.40 -0.63
C LEU A 84 5.32 -9.03 -0.84
N LEU A 85 4.56 -8.02 -1.23
CA LEU A 85 5.12 -6.68 -1.42
C LEU A 85 5.70 -6.11 -0.12
N PHE A 86 5.01 -6.28 1.02
CA PHE A 86 5.56 -5.88 2.33
C PHE A 86 6.82 -6.66 2.71
N ARG A 87 6.92 -7.95 2.36
CA ARG A 87 8.15 -8.74 2.56
C ARG A 87 9.29 -8.13 1.75
N LYS A 88 9.06 -7.80 0.47
CA LYS A 88 10.05 -7.17 -0.39
C LYS A 88 10.46 -5.78 0.11
N VAL A 89 9.53 -4.98 0.67
CA VAL A 89 9.85 -3.72 1.36
C VAL A 89 10.86 -3.96 2.49
N SER A 90 10.62 -4.96 3.36
CA SER A 90 11.58 -5.30 4.42
C SER A 90 12.92 -5.77 3.87
N SER A 91 12.90 -6.63 2.85
CA SER A 91 14.13 -7.16 2.25
C SER A 91 14.98 -6.03 1.68
N LEU A 92 14.37 -5.08 0.96
CA LEU A 92 15.08 -3.92 0.41
C LEU A 92 15.62 -3.02 1.52
N GLN A 93 14.82 -2.73 2.56
CA GLN A 93 15.30 -1.97 3.73
C GLN A 93 16.53 -2.62 4.38
N ASN A 94 16.53 -3.95 4.52
CA ASN A 94 17.62 -4.68 5.13
C ASN A 94 18.87 -4.69 4.22
N ALA A 95 18.70 -4.95 2.93
CA ALA A 95 19.79 -4.92 1.95
C ALA A 95 20.47 -3.55 1.90
N LEU A 96 19.69 -2.46 1.89
CA LEU A 96 20.19 -1.10 1.93
C LEU A 96 20.95 -0.77 3.22
N ARG A 97 20.49 -1.26 4.37
CA ARG A 97 21.19 -1.07 5.67
C ARG A 97 22.50 -1.84 5.75
N GLN A 98 22.57 -3.02 5.12
CA GLN A 98 23.74 -3.89 5.15
C GLN A 98 24.75 -3.55 4.05
N GLY A 99 24.42 -2.65 3.12
CA GLY A 99 25.28 -2.36 1.96
C GLY A 99 25.38 -3.54 1.00
N ASN A 100 24.39 -4.43 0.95
CA ASN A 100 24.38 -5.56 0.03
C ASN A 100 23.86 -5.13 -1.35
N HIS A 101 24.73 -4.48 -2.14
CA HIS A 101 24.37 -3.85 -3.40
C HIS A 101 23.92 -4.86 -4.47
N GLU A 102 24.39 -6.10 -4.39
CA GLU A 102 24.03 -7.16 -5.36
C GLU A 102 22.56 -7.55 -5.24
N GLN A 103 22.04 -7.67 -4.01
CA GLN A 103 20.64 -8.04 -3.77
C GLN A 103 19.66 -6.90 -4.02
N VAL A 104 20.11 -5.65 -3.98
CA VAL A 104 19.24 -4.47 -4.15
C VAL A 104 18.53 -4.50 -5.50
N ASP A 105 19.25 -4.74 -6.58
CA ASP A 105 18.64 -4.75 -7.92
C ASP A 105 17.61 -5.86 -8.09
N ASP A 106 17.93 -7.07 -7.64
CA ASP A 106 17.03 -8.23 -7.76
C ASP A 106 15.74 -8.00 -6.98
N ILE A 107 15.85 -7.45 -5.76
CA ILE A 107 14.68 -7.10 -4.95
C ILE A 107 13.86 -6.00 -5.62
N ILE A 108 14.49 -4.97 -6.19
CA ILE A 108 13.79 -3.88 -6.89
C ILE A 108 13.06 -4.42 -8.12
N GLN A 109 13.72 -5.21 -8.97
CA GLN A 109 13.11 -5.79 -10.16
C GLN A 109 11.94 -6.71 -9.80
N GLY A 110 12.13 -7.59 -8.81
CA GLY A 110 11.08 -8.44 -8.30
C GLY A 110 9.89 -7.65 -7.74
N SER A 111 10.15 -6.51 -7.08
CA SER A 111 9.09 -5.64 -6.53
C SER A 111 8.30 -4.91 -7.62
N ILE A 112 8.98 -4.41 -8.66
CA ILE A 112 8.33 -3.81 -9.82
C ILE A 112 7.48 -4.85 -10.57
N ALA A 113 7.97 -6.08 -10.69
CA ALA A 113 7.21 -7.19 -11.27
C ALA A 113 5.96 -7.52 -10.44
N THR A 114 6.06 -7.60 -9.11
CA THR A 114 4.91 -7.78 -8.21
C THR A 114 3.88 -6.66 -8.36
N TYR A 115 4.32 -5.40 -8.41
CA TYR A 115 3.44 -4.24 -8.63
C TYR A 115 2.70 -4.33 -9.99
N ARG A 116 3.43 -4.64 -11.07
CA ARG A 116 2.83 -4.80 -12.41
C ARG A 116 1.81 -5.94 -12.43
N ARG A 117 2.13 -7.08 -11.81
CA ARG A 117 1.24 -8.23 -11.73
C ARG A 117 -0.06 -7.88 -11.01
N TRP A 118 0.01 -7.21 -9.86
CA TRP A 118 -1.19 -6.73 -9.16
C TRP A 118 -2.09 -5.89 -10.07
N ASN A 119 -1.51 -4.94 -10.81
CA ASN A 119 -2.27 -4.06 -11.68
C ASN A 119 -2.98 -4.83 -12.81
N VAL A 120 -2.32 -5.85 -13.36
CA VAL A 120 -2.90 -6.70 -14.41
C VAL A 120 -3.98 -7.64 -13.86
N THR A 121 -3.72 -8.27 -12.71
CA THR A 121 -4.60 -9.32 -12.16
C THR A 121 -5.76 -8.77 -11.35
N TYR A 122 -5.51 -7.81 -10.46
CA TYR A 122 -6.48 -7.33 -9.46
C TYR A 122 -6.83 -5.84 -9.62
N GLY A 123 -6.06 -5.08 -10.40
CA GLY A 123 -6.23 -3.63 -10.51
C GLY A 123 -7.61 -3.19 -11.04
N ALA A 124 -8.18 -3.92 -12.01
CA ALA A 124 -9.54 -3.66 -12.49
C ALA A 124 -10.58 -4.03 -11.41
N PHE A 125 -10.48 -5.24 -10.85
CA PHE A 125 -11.34 -5.74 -9.80
C PHE A 125 -11.47 -4.77 -8.60
N PHE A 126 -10.35 -4.28 -8.04
CA PHE A 126 -10.41 -3.36 -6.90
C PHE A 126 -10.98 -1.99 -7.26
N ARG A 127 -10.77 -1.49 -8.49
CA ARG A 127 -11.38 -0.23 -8.96
C ARG A 127 -12.89 -0.35 -9.12
N GLU A 128 -13.37 -1.46 -9.66
CA GLU A 128 -14.81 -1.74 -9.75
C GLU A 128 -15.45 -1.85 -8.36
N LEU A 129 -14.81 -2.55 -7.43
CA LEU A 129 -15.27 -2.60 -6.04
C LEU A 129 -15.30 -1.21 -5.37
N ALA A 130 -14.35 -0.33 -5.68
CA ALA A 130 -14.34 1.04 -5.17
C ALA A 130 -15.54 1.85 -5.69
N GLN A 131 -15.88 1.72 -6.97
CA GLN A 131 -17.04 2.39 -7.57
C GLN A 131 -18.37 1.92 -6.95
N MET A 132 -18.43 0.64 -6.55
CA MET A 132 -19.62 0.01 -5.97
C MET A 132 -19.65 0.06 -4.44
N TYR A 133 -18.67 0.72 -3.81
CA TYR A 133 -18.40 0.61 -2.38
C TYR A 133 -19.63 0.83 -1.51
N SER A 134 -20.48 1.81 -1.84
CA SER A 134 -21.70 2.13 -1.08
C SER A 134 -22.67 0.95 -0.98
N SER A 135 -22.83 0.19 -2.06
CA SER A 135 -23.70 -0.99 -2.15
C SER A 135 -23.12 -2.28 -1.59
N LEU A 136 -21.82 -2.30 -1.26
CA LEU A 136 -21.18 -3.52 -0.76
C LEU A 136 -21.69 -3.90 0.64
N PRO A 137 -21.87 -5.21 0.91
CA PRO A 137 -22.10 -5.72 2.26
C PRO A 137 -21.00 -5.27 3.25
N ALA A 138 -21.38 -5.04 4.51
CA ALA A 138 -20.47 -4.56 5.55
C ALA A 138 -19.20 -5.44 5.71
N ARG A 139 -19.35 -6.76 5.60
CA ARG A 139 -18.21 -7.70 5.63
C ARG A 139 -17.25 -7.43 4.47
N ILE A 140 -17.76 -7.29 3.25
CA ILE A 140 -16.92 -7.05 2.06
C ILE A 140 -16.22 -5.70 2.17
N LYS A 141 -16.90 -4.65 2.64
CA LYS A 141 -16.29 -3.32 2.90
C LYS A 141 -15.07 -3.42 3.81
N GLY A 142 -15.18 -4.16 4.93
CA GLY A 142 -14.08 -4.37 5.85
C GLY A 142 -12.89 -5.10 5.21
N TRP A 143 -13.14 -6.21 4.51
CA TRP A 143 -12.06 -6.95 3.84
C TRP A 143 -11.41 -6.16 2.71
N PHE A 144 -12.20 -5.44 1.91
CA PHE A 144 -11.72 -4.57 0.83
C PHE A 144 -10.71 -3.55 1.35
N ILE A 145 -11.06 -2.77 2.38
CA ILE A 145 -10.15 -1.74 2.93
C ILE A 145 -8.90 -2.33 3.58
N CYS A 146 -9.01 -3.52 4.20
CA CYS A 146 -7.89 -4.22 4.84
C CYS A 146 -6.83 -4.71 3.84
N ILE A 147 -7.19 -4.77 2.57
CA ILE A 147 -6.31 -5.24 1.51
C ILE A 147 -5.80 -4.08 0.67
N VAL A 148 -6.71 -3.27 0.11
CA VAL A 148 -6.35 -2.27 -0.89
C VAL A 148 -5.54 -1.12 -0.29
N ILE A 149 -5.90 -0.62 0.90
CA ILE A 149 -5.18 0.50 1.52
C ILE A 149 -3.75 0.08 1.91
N PRO A 150 -3.51 -1.05 2.61
CA PRO A 150 -2.14 -1.43 2.91
C PRO A 150 -1.33 -1.90 1.68
N TRP A 151 -1.97 -2.41 0.63
CA TRP A 151 -1.30 -2.61 -0.67
C TRP A 151 -0.70 -1.30 -1.18
N HIS A 152 -1.52 -0.26 -1.26
CA HIS A 152 -1.07 1.05 -1.70
C HIS A 152 0.02 1.64 -0.78
N LEU A 153 -0.09 1.48 0.55
CA LEU A 153 1.00 1.85 1.45
C LEU A 153 2.32 1.15 1.09
N ALA A 154 2.30 -0.17 0.88
CA ALA A 154 3.51 -0.91 0.52
C ALA A 154 4.13 -0.43 -0.80
N VAL A 155 3.29 -0.05 -1.78
CA VAL A 155 3.75 0.56 -3.03
C VAL A 155 4.44 1.89 -2.79
N MET A 156 3.91 2.77 -1.93
CA MET A 156 4.56 4.04 -1.58
C MET A 156 5.91 3.80 -0.88
N LEU A 157 5.95 2.92 0.11
CA LEU A 157 7.18 2.59 0.83
C LEU A 157 8.24 2.00 -0.10
N MET A 158 7.84 1.14 -1.04
CA MET A 158 8.75 0.59 -2.04
C MET A 158 9.29 1.69 -2.97
N ALA A 159 8.43 2.59 -3.44
CA ALA A 159 8.86 3.72 -4.29
C ALA A 159 9.87 4.62 -3.56
N ASP A 160 9.65 4.91 -2.27
CA ASP A 160 10.58 5.70 -1.46
C ASP A 160 11.94 5.01 -1.27
N LEU A 161 11.96 3.69 -1.11
CA LEU A 161 13.20 2.91 -1.00
C LEU A 161 13.96 2.82 -2.32
N ILE A 162 13.25 2.71 -3.44
CA ILE A 162 13.87 2.74 -4.78
C ILE A 162 14.47 4.11 -5.04
N ASP A 163 13.73 5.20 -4.78
CA ASP A 163 14.26 6.56 -4.95
C ASP A 163 15.45 6.83 -4.02
N PHE A 164 15.43 6.28 -2.80
CA PHE A 164 16.58 6.33 -1.90
C PHE A 164 17.78 5.58 -2.48
N ALA A 165 17.60 4.37 -2.99
CA ALA A 165 18.67 3.61 -3.63
C ALA A 165 19.24 4.35 -4.86
N ASP A 166 18.36 4.91 -5.69
CA ASP A 166 18.71 5.68 -6.89
C ASP A 166 19.53 6.92 -6.53
N SER A 167 19.09 7.68 -5.53
CA SER A 167 19.74 8.92 -5.07
C SER A 167 21.10 8.67 -4.42
N ASN A 168 21.34 7.48 -3.89
CA ASN A 168 22.61 7.08 -3.28
C ASN A 168 23.46 6.21 -4.20
N GLU A 169 23.10 6.12 -5.49
CA GLU A 169 23.81 5.34 -6.51
C GLU A 169 24.02 3.86 -6.15
N VAL A 170 23.11 3.28 -5.37
CA VAL A 170 23.14 1.87 -4.96
C VAL A 170 22.55 0.99 -6.06
N GLY A 171 23.22 -0.12 -6.37
CA GLY A 171 22.87 -1.04 -7.46
C GLY A 171 23.63 -0.73 -8.75
N LYS A 172 23.38 -1.53 -9.80
CA LYS A 172 24.02 -1.45 -11.11
C LYS A 172 23.62 -0.16 -11.83
N ALA A 173 24.60 0.50 -12.45
CA ALA A 173 24.38 1.78 -13.12
C ALA A 173 23.37 1.68 -14.27
N ASP A 174 23.44 0.62 -15.08
CA ASP A 174 22.56 0.43 -16.25
C ASP A 174 21.10 0.21 -15.84
N THR A 175 20.86 -0.64 -14.83
CA THR A 175 19.50 -0.91 -14.32
C THR A 175 18.90 0.33 -13.68
N ARG A 176 19.72 1.11 -12.94
CA ARG A 176 19.33 2.39 -12.36
C ARG A 176 18.96 3.41 -13.43
N ALA A 177 19.79 3.57 -14.46
CA ALA A 177 19.54 4.50 -15.55
C ALA A 177 18.19 4.24 -16.23
N VAL A 178 17.89 2.97 -16.55
CA VAL A 178 16.61 2.56 -17.13
C VAL A 178 15.43 2.88 -16.20
N ARG A 179 15.56 2.65 -14.88
CA ARG A 179 14.49 2.98 -13.92
C ARG A 179 14.22 4.48 -13.87
N ILE A 180 15.27 5.29 -13.74
CA ILE A 180 15.18 6.76 -13.67
C ILE A 180 14.56 7.31 -14.95
N GLU A 181 15.06 6.89 -16.11
CA GLU A 181 14.52 7.29 -17.42
C GLU A 181 13.04 6.91 -17.54
N SER A 182 12.69 5.69 -17.11
CA SER A 182 11.31 5.24 -17.15
C SER A 182 10.38 5.99 -16.18
N ARG A 183 10.89 6.72 -15.18
CA ARG A 183 10.11 7.39 -14.12
C ARG A 183 9.11 6.47 -13.41
N ILE A 184 9.47 5.20 -13.23
CA ILE A 184 8.56 4.18 -12.68
C ILE A 184 8.11 4.52 -11.25
N THR A 185 9.02 4.96 -10.38
CA THR A 185 8.73 5.32 -8.99
C THR A 185 7.79 6.52 -8.89
N SER A 186 8.01 7.55 -9.71
CA SER A 186 7.10 8.71 -9.78
C SER A 186 5.69 8.31 -10.22
N ARG A 187 5.56 7.42 -11.22
CA ARG A 187 4.25 6.90 -11.64
C ARG A 187 3.57 6.06 -10.56
N MET A 188 4.33 5.17 -9.92
CA MET A 188 3.84 4.35 -8.80
C MET A 188 3.29 5.25 -7.69
N ARG A 189 4.05 6.28 -7.29
CA ARG A 189 3.68 7.22 -6.23
C ARG A 189 2.44 8.03 -6.61
N ARG A 190 2.40 8.62 -7.82
CA ARG A 190 1.25 9.40 -8.31
C ARG A 190 -0.04 8.58 -8.31
N SER A 191 -0.04 7.42 -8.97
CA SER A 191 -1.22 6.55 -9.05
C SER A 191 -1.71 6.16 -7.66
N THR A 192 -0.79 5.71 -6.81
CA THR A 192 -1.10 5.21 -5.47
C THR A 192 -1.62 6.31 -4.54
N ALA A 193 -1.07 7.52 -4.61
CA ALA A 193 -1.53 8.63 -3.80
C ALA A 193 -2.94 9.10 -4.19
N VAL A 194 -3.26 9.09 -5.49
CA VAL A 194 -4.62 9.36 -5.99
C VAL A 194 -5.57 8.27 -5.49
N ASP A 195 -5.24 6.99 -5.67
CA ASP A 195 -6.06 5.86 -5.23
C ASP A 195 -6.33 5.91 -3.71
N ILE A 196 -5.32 6.22 -2.89
CA ILE A 196 -5.48 6.38 -1.44
C ILE A 196 -6.41 7.55 -1.10
N ALA A 197 -6.30 8.70 -1.78
CA ALA A 197 -7.17 9.84 -1.54
C ALA A 197 -8.63 9.55 -1.91
N GLU A 198 -8.87 8.78 -2.98
CA GLU A 198 -10.19 8.29 -3.34
C GLU A 198 -10.74 7.31 -2.30
N LEU A 199 -9.92 6.37 -1.83
CA LEU A 199 -10.30 5.45 -0.75
C LEU A 199 -10.60 6.20 0.56
N ALA A 200 -9.86 7.27 0.84
CA ALA A 200 -10.12 8.14 1.99
C ALA A 200 -11.51 8.78 1.89
N LYS A 201 -11.85 9.33 0.72
CA LYS A 201 -13.19 9.86 0.45
C LYS A 201 -14.28 8.79 0.60
N LEU A 202 -14.09 7.60 0.03
CA LEU A 202 -15.08 6.50 0.08
C LEU A 202 -15.36 6.03 1.50
N THR A 203 -14.33 6.02 2.34
CA THR A 203 -14.42 5.52 3.72
C THR A 203 -14.86 6.58 4.73
N CYS A 204 -14.89 7.85 4.34
CA CYS A 204 -15.45 8.91 5.18
C CYS A 204 -16.97 9.01 4.99
N PRO A 205 -17.77 9.06 6.07
CA PRO A 205 -19.20 9.29 5.98
C PRO A 205 -19.49 10.64 5.32
N THR A 206 -20.35 10.66 4.30
CA THR A 206 -20.90 11.91 3.78
C THR A 206 -21.89 12.50 4.78
N GLY A 207 -21.73 13.80 5.10
CA GLY A 207 -22.64 14.54 5.95
C GLY A 207 -22.23 14.68 7.42
N GLU A 208 -20.96 14.44 7.80
CA GLU A 208 -20.41 14.97 9.06
C GLU A 208 -20.20 16.49 8.94
N ASP A 209 -21.28 17.23 8.70
CA ASP A 209 -21.35 18.59 9.20
C ASP A 209 -21.45 18.45 10.72
N TRP A 210 -20.52 19.03 11.46
CA TRP A 210 -20.51 19.08 12.93
C TRP A 210 -21.78 19.75 13.55
N GLY A 211 -22.82 20.01 12.73
CA GLY A 211 -24.10 20.64 13.03
C GLY A 211 -25.30 19.69 13.13
N GLY A 212 -25.12 18.40 13.46
CA GLY A 212 -26.20 17.59 14.04
C GLY A 212 -26.97 16.64 13.11
N ASN A 213 -26.54 16.42 11.86
CA ASN A 213 -27.06 15.31 11.07
C ASN A 213 -26.42 13.98 11.54
N THR A 214 -27.24 12.94 11.69
CA THR A 214 -26.74 11.59 12.00
C THR A 214 -25.88 11.09 10.83
N PRO A 215 -24.61 10.71 11.05
CA PRO A 215 -23.74 10.23 9.98
C PRO A 215 -24.37 9.04 9.27
N THR A 216 -24.25 8.98 7.95
CA THR A 216 -24.68 7.82 7.17
C THR A 216 -23.95 6.58 7.65
N GLU A 217 -24.67 5.57 8.15
CA GLU A 217 -24.08 4.32 8.64
C GLU A 217 -23.54 3.49 7.47
N GLN A 218 -22.21 3.37 7.36
CA GLN A 218 -21.60 2.56 6.31
C GLN A 218 -21.63 1.05 6.62
N LEU A 219 -21.72 0.69 7.91
CA LEU A 219 -21.70 -0.68 8.41
C LEU A 219 -22.91 -0.96 9.34
N PRO A 220 -24.12 -1.13 8.79
CA PRO A 220 -25.29 -1.43 9.58
C PRO A 220 -25.10 -2.74 10.37
N GLY A 221 -25.55 -2.75 11.63
CA GLY A 221 -25.43 -3.90 12.54
C GLY A 221 -24.08 -4.03 13.27
N TYR A 222 -23.12 -3.15 13.01
CA TYR A 222 -21.87 -3.09 13.77
C TYR A 222 -22.04 -2.25 15.06
N HIS A 223 -21.11 -2.42 16.00
CA HIS A 223 -21.07 -1.65 17.24
C HIS A 223 -20.98 -0.14 16.97
N PHE A 224 -21.64 0.69 17.80
CA PHE A 224 -21.77 2.13 17.56
C PHE A 224 -20.44 2.87 17.39
N ALA A 225 -19.37 2.37 18.02
CA ALA A 225 -18.03 2.96 17.93
C ALA A 225 -17.37 2.79 16.55
N VAL A 226 -17.81 1.84 15.73
CA VAL A 226 -17.19 1.51 14.43
C VAL A 226 -18.17 1.51 13.26
N LYS A 227 -19.48 1.56 13.51
CA LYS A 227 -20.52 1.46 12.47
C LYS A 227 -20.49 2.57 11.42
N SER A 228 -19.82 3.69 11.71
CA SER A 228 -19.71 4.81 10.78
C SER A 228 -18.77 4.52 9.60
N SER A 229 -17.75 3.66 9.76
CA SER A 229 -16.81 3.38 8.66
C SER A 229 -16.02 2.09 8.81
N ALA A 230 -15.71 1.47 7.68
CA ALA A 230 -14.88 0.27 7.61
C ALA A 230 -13.45 0.47 8.13
N ILE A 231 -12.86 1.67 7.98
CA ILE A 231 -11.49 1.93 8.49
C ILE A 231 -11.41 1.86 10.02
N LEU A 232 -12.55 2.02 10.72
CA LEU A 232 -12.62 1.90 12.17
C LEU A 232 -12.68 0.44 12.65
N THR A 233 -12.96 -0.51 11.76
CA THR A 233 -13.01 -1.95 12.09
C THR A 233 -11.65 -2.63 12.01
N GLU A 234 -10.64 -1.94 11.48
CA GLU A 234 -9.38 -2.54 11.09
C GLU A 234 -8.45 -2.75 12.32
N PRO A 235 -7.78 -3.92 12.44
CA PRO A 235 -6.94 -4.24 13.59
C PRO A 235 -5.57 -3.53 13.60
N TRP A 236 -5.00 -3.17 12.46
CA TRP A 236 -3.68 -2.54 12.30
C TRP A 236 -3.78 -1.08 11.84
N THR A 237 -4.46 -0.24 12.62
CA THR A 237 -4.78 1.15 12.25
C THR A 237 -3.55 1.96 11.81
N VAL A 238 -2.36 1.61 12.31
CA VAL A 238 -1.08 2.21 11.88
C VAL A 238 -0.82 2.14 10.37
N LEU A 239 -1.27 1.08 9.69
CA LEU A 239 -1.11 0.95 8.23
C LEU A 239 -2.02 1.93 7.50
N LEU A 240 -3.25 2.10 7.97
CA LEU A 240 -4.18 3.07 7.39
C LEU A 240 -3.70 4.51 7.63
N ILE A 241 -3.23 4.81 8.85
CA ILE A 241 -2.60 6.09 9.18
C ILE A 241 -1.41 6.36 8.25
N GLY A 242 -0.53 5.36 8.08
CA GLY A 242 0.63 5.48 7.19
C GLY A 242 0.25 5.76 5.75
N ALA A 243 -0.78 5.07 5.22
CA ALA A 243 -1.27 5.27 3.86
C ALA A 243 -1.80 6.70 3.67
N PHE A 244 -2.76 7.11 4.51
CA PHE A 244 -3.38 8.44 4.39
C PHE A 244 -2.37 9.57 4.63
N ARG A 245 -1.45 9.40 5.59
CA ARG A 245 -0.34 10.36 5.79
C ARG A 245 0.51 10.50 4.54
N ASN A 246 0.99 9.39 3.98
CA ASN A 246 1.92 9.44 2.85
C ASN A 246 1.24 10.04 1.60
N ALA A 247 -0.02 9.69 1.33
CA ALA A 247 -0.79 10.28 0.25
C ALA A 247 -1.05 11.78 0.48
N ALA A 248 -1.42 12.19 1.70
CA ALA A 248 -1.58 13.60 2.04
C ALA A 248 -0.30 14.40 1.84
N VAL A 249 0.85 13.87 2.29
CA VAL A 249 2.16 14.52 2.11
C VAL A 249 2.51 14.65 0.63
N TYR A 250 2.23 13.63 -0.17
CA TYR A 250 2.46 13.69 -1.63
C TYR A 250 1.66 14.82 -2.29
N HIS A 251 0.35 14.88 -2.05
CA HIS A 251 -0.51 15.91 -2.64
C HIS A 251 -0.22 17.30 -2.09
N LEU A 252 0.15 17.40 -0.81
CA LEU A 252 0.60 18.65 -0.21
C LEU A 252 1.87 19.16 -0.87
N GLY A 253 2.81 18.28 -1.23
CA GLY A 253 3.98 18.66 -2.02
C GLY A 253 3.62 19.30 -3.36
N ILE A 254 2.61 18.75 -4.07
CA ILE A 254 2.09 19.35 -5.31
C ILE A 254 1.53 20.76 -5.03
N VAL A 255 0.75 20.93 -3.97
CA VAL A 255 0.19 22.24 -3.58
C VAL A 255 1.32 23.24 -3.25
N GLU A 256 2.31 22.83 -2.48
CA GLU A 256 3.45 23.68 -2.09
C GLU A 256 4.30 24.08 -3.31
N ASP A 257 4.59 23.14 -4.22
CA ASP A 257 5.34 23.39 -5.45
C ASP A 257 4.59 24.37 -6.37
N LEU A 258 3.27 24.21 -6.52
CA LEU A 258 2.45 25.12 -7.34
C LEU A 258 2.33 26.52 -6.72
N ARG A 259 2.30 26.62 -5.38
CA ARG A 259 2.30 27.91 -4.66
C ARG A 259 3.61 28.68 -4.80
N GLN A 260 4.75 27.98 -4.80
CA GLN A 260 6.07 28.62 -4.86
C GLN A 260 6.43 29.12 -6.27
N ASN A 261 5.98 28.43 -7.30
CA ASN A 261 6.45 28.66 -8.68
C ASN A 261 5.57 29.63 -9.50
N ASP A 262 4.66 30.38 -8.85
CA ASP A 262 3.81 31.44 -9.45
C ASP A 262 3.11 31.03 -10.78
N TRP A 263 2.80 29.73 -10.94
CA TRP A 263 2.16 29.16 -12.13
C TRP A 263 0.73 29.70 -12.39
N GLN A 264 0.21 30.51 -11.47
CA GLN A 264 -1.02 31.28 -11.63
C GLN A 264 -0.98 32.19 -12.88
N ALA A 265 0.21 32.63 -13.32
CA ALA A 265 0.38 33.45 -14.51
C ALA A 265 0.15 32.71 -15.85
N LEU A 266 0.17 31.37 -15.87
CA LEU A 266 0.09 30.54 -17.09
C LEU A 266 -1.28 29.86 -17.30
N GLY A 267 -2.28 30.15 -16.46
CA GLY A 267 -3.68 29.72 -16.68
C GLY A 267 -4.00 28.23 -16.52
N HIS A 268 -2.99 27.37 -16.33
CA HIS A 268 -3.14 25.90 -16.18
C HIS A 268 -3.04 25.38 -14.74
N ALA A 269 -2.58 26.20 -13.79
CA ALA A 269 -2.34 25.80 -12.40
C ALA A 269 -3.54 25.75 -11.43
N PRO A 270 -4.66 26.48 -11.61
CA PRO A 270 -5.67 26.58 -10.55
C PRO A 270 -6.45 25.27 -10.35
N ASP A 271 -6.66 24.48 -11.42
CA ASP A 271 -7.40 23.22 -11.31
C ASP A 271 -6.58 22.08 -10.72
N GLU A 272 -5.30 21.93 -11.10
CA GLU A 272 -4.42 20.89 -10.52
C GLU A 272 -4.13 21.17 -9.04
N MET A 273 -3.89 22.43 -8.66
CA MET A 273 -3.74 22.82 -7.26
C MET A 273 -5.02 22.52 -6.47
N ARG A 274 -6.19 22.91 -6.98
CA ARG A 274 -7.48 22.65 -6.32
C ARG A 274 -7.76 21.16 -6.19
N GLU A 275 -7.43 20.35 -7.20
CA GLU A 275 -7.56 18.90 -7.12
C GLU A 275 -6.65 18.31 -6.04
N ALA A 276 -5.38 18.73 -5.99
CA ALA A 276 -4.44 18.30 -4.96
C ALA A 276 -4.91 18.70 -3.56
N GLU A 277 -5.40 19.94 -3.36
CA GLU A 277 -5.98 20.38 -2.08
C GLU A 277 -7.17 19.51 -1.65
N VAL A 278 -8.07 19.18 -2.58
CA VAL A 278 -9.20 18.28 -2.33
C VAL A 278 -8.72 16.89 -1.93
N GLN A 279 -7.69 16.36 -2.61
CA GLN A 279 -7.11 15.06 -2.30
C GLN A 279 -6.43 15.05 -0.92
N VAL A 280 -5.69 16.11 -0.56
CA VAL A 280 -5.14 16.28 0.80
C VAL A 280 -6.27 16.28 1.83
N LYS A 281 -7.35 17.02 1.58
CA LYS A 281 -8.50 17.10 2.49
C LYS A 281 -9.14 15.73 2.73
N HIS A 282 -9.38 14.94 1.69
CA HIS A 282 -9.92 13.59 1.88
C HIS A 282 -9.04 12.72 2.80
N CYS A 283 -7.72 12.77 2.63
CA CYS A 283 -6.80 12.05 3.50
C CYS A 283 -6.83 12.59 4.95
N ILE A 284 -6.92 13.91 5.13
CA ILE A 284 -7.06 14.54 6.44
C ILE A 284 -8.36 14.10 7.13
N ASP A 285 -9.48 14.08 6.42
CA ASP A 285 -10.78 13.66 6.95
C ASP A 285 -10.73 12.20 7.43
N ALA A 286 -10.09 11.32 6.65
CA ALA A 286 -9.87 9.93 7.06
C ALA A 286 -8.96 9.81 8.30
N LEU A 287 -7.93 10.65 8.41
CA LEU A 287 -7.07 10.71 9.60
C LEU A 287 -7.83 11.25 10.82
N TRP A 288 -8.71 12.24 10.67
CA TRP A 288 -9.59 12.70 11.75
C TRP A 288 -10.51 11.58 12.24
N LEU A 289 -11.09 10.83 11.31
CA LEU A 289 -11.95 9.70 11.62
C LEU A 289 -11.19 8.61 12.40
N LEU A 290 -9.99 8.23 11.94
CA LEU A 290 -9.09 7.32 12.67
C LEU A 290 -8.60 7.88 14.01
N GLY A 291 -8.62 9.22 14.18
CA GLY A 291 -8.33 9.91 15.43
C GLY A 291 -9.20 9.45 16.60
N ARG A 292 -10.39 8.89 16.34
CA ARG A 292 -11.25 8.27 17.37
C ARG A 292 -10.61 7.05 18.04
N ARG A 293 -9.61 6.44 17.39
CA ARG A 293 -8.91 5.24 17.88
C ARG A 293 -7.40 5.44 18.10
N SER A 294 -6.81 6.51 17.57
CA SER A 294 -5.37 6.74 17.63
C SER A 294 -5.04 8.23 17.72
N ASP A 295 -4.42 8.63 18.83
CA ASP A 295 -3.94 10.00 19.05
C ASP A 295 -2.93 10.43 17.97
N MET A 296 -2.10 9.50 17.49
CA MET A 296 -1.15 9.75 16.40
C MET A 296 -1.88 10.22 15.13
N SER A 297 -3.03 9.62 14.82
CA SER A 297 -3.85 10.01 13.67
C SER A 297 -4.42 11.42 13.84
N TYR A 298 -4.90 11.75 15.04
CA TYR A 298 -5.40 13.09 15.39
C TYR A 298 -4.31 14.16 15.24
N VAL A 299 -3.10 13.90 15.75
CA VAL A 299 -1.96 14.83 15.65
C VAL A 299 -1.55 15.03 14.19
N LEU A 300 -1.48 13.96 13.39
CA LEU A 300 -1.16 14.05 11.96
C LEU A 300 -2.21 14.84 11.19
N ALA A 301 -3.50 14.59 11.43
CA ALA A 301 -4.59 15.33 10.80
C ALA A 301 -4.50 16.83 11.10
N LYS A 302 -4.22 17.19 12.36
CA LYS A 302 -4.02 18.59 12.79
C LYS A 302 -2.83 19.24 12.08
N LEU A 303 -1.67 18.57 12.05
CA LEU A 303 -0.46 19.11 11.44
C LEU A 303 -0.62 19.30 9.93
N LEU A 304 -1.20 18.32 9.23
CA LEU A 304 -1.48 18.40 7.80
C LEU A 304 -2.51 19.50 7.48
N SER A 305 -3.52 19.68 8.34
CA SER A 305 -4.49 20.77 8.21
C SER A 305 -3.83 22.15 8.32
N GLN A 306 -2.91 22.32 9.27
CA GLN A 306 -2.15 23.57 9.44
C GLN A 306 -1.32 23.88 8.20
N ARG A 307 -0.57 22.88 7.72
CA ARG A 307 0.25 22.98 6.51
C ARG A 307 -0.57 23.34 5.27
N LEU A 308 -1.71 22.68 5.05
CA LEU A 308 -2.59 22.97 3.92
C LEU A 308 -3.09 24.42 3.94
N LEU A 309 -3.43 24.94 5.12
CA LEU A 309 -3.83 26.35 5.31
C LEU A 309 -2.66 27.35 5.21
N GLY A 310 -1.42 26.88 5.05
CA GLY A 310 -0.22 27.72 5.07
C GLY A 310 0.07 28.34 6.44
N ARG A 311 -0.25 27.63 7.53
CA ARG A 311 -0.03 28.05 8.92
C ARG A 311 0.99 27.17 9.64
#